data_AF-A0A9D2FK56-F1
#
_entry.id   AF-A0A9D2FK56-F1
#
_cell.length_a   1.000
_cell.length_b   1.000
_cell.length_c   1.000
_cell.angle_alpha   90.00
_cell.angle_beta   90.00
_cell.angle_gamma   90.00
#
_symmetry.space_group_name_H-M   'P 1'
#
loop_
_entity.id
_entity.type
_entity.pdbx_description
1 polymer ?
#
loop_
_entity_poly.entity_id
_entity_poly.type
_entity_poly.pdbx_seq_one_letter_code
_entity_poly.pdbx_strand_id
1 'polypeptide(L)'
;MKQGIWGLDRITFRINGRDPQRFLNLASRHGVRLFHLRREEDGLSASAPGNSRVRIEQLAVQGGWRFSLLERRGPGLLTERIAARPGLIAGGALFLVLLQCFGQLLWTIDFGGLGEEQAYRLRTLLAGYGIYEGARMEEKTLESARQAALQQSDLFGWITLNFAGGCLFVESTEARYQELRAEVPLQALYAREAGEITAMNAESGFAAVRPGQMVEQGQMLVGSVRPDHDGDPVYQGASGEVVARVEKSYTSFQPFRQETEILTGACATQEELYVLGRPLGNGGPALETAAERIVSWEPVRLGRLSLPACIRFESAWPRARRIIVHSAAQARALARRACRDALLAEFPDAVVEAETCRWQTAGEGEACTVTYRFCADIATPAPPTAANAAEN
;
A
#
# COMPACT_ATOMS: atom_id res chain seq x y z
N MET A 1 -44.74 -38.68 -21.72
CA MET A 1 -45.42 -37.37 -21.82
C MET A 1 -44.36 -36.28 -21.69
N LYS A 2 -44.02 -35.56 -22.77
CA LYS A 2 -43.08 -34.43 -22.69
C LYS A 2 -43.79 -33.29 -21.95
N GLN A 3 -43.45 -33.07 -20.68
CA GLN A 3 -43.93 -31.92 -19.92
C GLN A 3 -43.26 -30.67 -20.52
N GLY A 4 -43.94 -30.00 -21.45
CA GLY A 4 -43.49 -28.71 -21.93
C GLY A 4 -43.56 -27.66 -20.81
N ILE A 5 -42.71 -26.64 -20.87
CA ILE A 5 -42.68 -25.55 -19.91
C ILE A 5 -43.64 -24.47 -20.44
N TRP A 6 -44.89 -24.46 -19.96
CA TRP A 6 -45.96 -23.55 -20.44
C TRP A 6 -46.21 -22.33 -19.53
N GLY A 7 -45.41 -22.16 -18.47
CA GLY A 7 -45.72 -21.27 -17.34
C GLY A 7 -45.91 -19.80 -17.70
N LEU A 8 -45.17 -19.29 -18.69
CA LEU A 8 -45.21 -17.89 -19.14
C LEU A 8 -45.68 -17.75 -20.60
N ASP A 9 -46.16 -18.83 -21.20
CA ASP A 9 -46.59 -18.80 -22.59
C ASP A 9 -48.01 -18.26 -22.73
N ARG A 10 -48.32 -17.70 -23.89
CA ARG A 10 -49.68 -17.42 -24.32
C ARG A 10 -50.09 -18.46 -25.35
N ILE A 11 -51.21 -19.12 -25.09
CA ILE A 11 -51.82 -20.06 -26.02
C ILE A 11 -53.02 -19.40 -26.68
N THR A 12 -53.17 -19.56 -27.99
CA THR A 12 -54.39 -19.24 -28.73
C THR A 12 -55.03 -20.55 -29.12
N PHE A 13 -56.29 -20.72 -28.77
CA PHE A 13 -57.02 -21.95 -28.98
C PHE A 13 -58.39 -21.65 -29.59
N ARG A 14 -58.94 -22.64 -30.29
CA ARG A 14 -60.27 -22.65 -30.89
C ARG A 14 -61.10 -23.76 -30.24
N ILE A 15 -62.35 -23.45 -29.97
CA ILE A 15 -63.32 -24.37 -29.38
C ILE A 15 -64.54 -24.43 -30.29
N ASN A 16 -64.85 -25.63 -30.77
CA ASN A 16 -66.01 -25.88 -31.62
C ASN A 16 -67.03 -26.74 -30.86
N GLY A 17 -68.29 -26.32 -30.84
CA GLY A 17 -69.39 -27.07 -30.24
C GLY A 17 -70.62 -26.19 -29.98
N ARG A 18 -71.68 -26.82 -29.48
CA ARG A 18 -72.95 -26.13 -29.17
C ARG A 18 -72.76 -25.21 -27.95
N ASP A 19 -73.39 -24.04 -28.00
CA ASP A 19 -73.40 -23.02 -26.94
C ASP A 19 -72.02 -22.56 -26.44
N PRO A 20 -71.24 -21.83 -27.26
CA PRO A 20 -69.92 -21.33 -26.88
C PRO A 20 -69.95 -20.38 -25.65
N GLN A 21 -71.09 -19.78 -25.35
CA GLN A 21 -71.28 -18.94 -24.15
C GLN A 21 -71.20 -19.74 -22.85
N ARG A 22 -71.63 -21.02 -22.87
CA ARG A 22 -71.55 -21.90 -21.70
C ARG A 22 -70.10 -22.21 -21.34
N PHE A 23 -69.23 -22.35 -22.34
CA PHE A 23 -67.79 -22.50 -22.13
C PHE A 23 -67.18 -21.25 -21.46
N LEU A 24 -67.53 -20.04 -21.90
CA LEU A 24 -67.02 -18.80 -21.30
C LEU A 24 -67.38 -18.66 -19.82
N ASN A 25 -68.63 -18.94 -19.47
CA ASN A 25 -69.10 -18.91 -18.09
C ASN A 25 -68.36 -19.95 -17.23
N LEU A 26 -68.12 -21.14 -17.78
CA LEU A 26 -67.44 -22.22 -17.07
C LEU A 26 -65.94 -21.91 -16.90
N ALA A 27 -65.28 -21.40 -17.94
CA ALA A 27 -63.89 -20.95 -17.87
C ALA A 27 -63.69 -19.83 -16.83
N SER A 28 -64.61 -18.86 -16.78
CA SER A 28 -64.57 -17.79 -15.79
C SER A 28 -64.77 -18.30 -14.37
N ARG A 29 -65.68 -19.27 -14.15
CA ARG A 29 -65.92 -19.89 -12.82
C ARG A 29 -64.73 -20.68 -12.31
N HIS A 30 -63.96 -21.30 -13.20
CA HIS A 30 -62.74 -22.03 -12.86
C HIS A 30 -61.47 -21.15 -12.84
N GLY A 31 -61.64 -19.81 -12.87
CA GLY A 31 -60.55 -18.85 -12.74
C GLY A 31 -59.60 -18.79 -13.94
N VAL A 32 -60.02 -19.29 -15.11
CA VAL A 32 -59.24 -19.21 -16.35
C VAL A 32 -59.42 -17.83 -16.96
N ARG A 33 -58.33 -17.07 -17.04
CA ARG A 33 -58.34 -15.75 -17.69
C ARG A 33 -58.26 -15.91 -19.20
N LEU A 34 -59.32 -15.51 -19.90
CA LEU A 34 -59.40 -15.50 -21.36
C LEU A 34 -59.18 -14.07 -21.88
N PHE A 35 -58.39 -13.95 -22.94
CA PHE A 35 -58.04 -12.70 -23.61
C PHE A 35 -58.33 -12.82 -25.10
N HIS A 36 -58.56 -11.71 -25.80
CA HIS A 36 -58.77 -11.66 -27.26
C HIS A 36 -59.82 -12.68 -27.77
N LEU A 37 -61.03 -12.63 -27.19
CA LEU A 37 -62.14 -13.47 -27.65
C LEU A 37 -62.57 -13.05 -29.06
N ARG A 38 -62.67 -14.01 -29.98
CA ARG A 38 -63.26 -13.81 -31.31
C ARG A 38 -64.25 -14.92 -31.60
N ARG A 39 -65.44 -14.53 -32.04
CA ARG A 39 -66.47 -15.46 -32.48
C ARG A 39 -66.18 -15.90 -33.92
N GLU A 40 -66.27 -17.20 -34.17
CA GLU A 40 -66.17 -17.79 -35.51
C GLU A 40 -67.49 -18.50 -35.85
N GLU A 41 -67.67 -18.89 -37.11
CA GLU A 41 -68.95 -19.44 -37.62
C GLU A 41 -69.37 -20.73 -36.88
N ASP A 42 -68.41 -21.60 -36.56
CA ASP A 42 -68.64 -22.89 -35.89
C ASP A 42 -68.09 -22.97 -34.45
N GLY A 43 -67.73 -21.83 -33.83
CA GLY A 43 -67.08 -21.84 -32.53
C GLY A 43 -66.59 -20.51 -31.95
N LEU A 44 -65.69 -20.61 -30.99
CA LEU A 44 -65.03 -19.49 -30.30
C LEU A 44 -63.52 -19.68 -30.32
N SER A 45 -62.78 -18.63 -30.67
CA SER A 45 -61.33 -18.56 -30.45
C SER A 45 -61.01 -17.59 -29.30
N ALA A 46 -60.08 -17.99 -28.44
CA ALA A 46 -59.61 -17.17 -27.34
C ALA A 46 -58.14 -17.45 -27.05
N SER A 47 -57.47 -16.47 -26.44
CA SER A 47 -56.13 -16.63 -25.90
C SER A 47 -56.18 -16.84 -24.39
N ALA A 48 -55.30 -17.68 -23.85
CA ALA A 48 -55.15 -17.88 -22.41
C ALA A 48 -53.67 -18.02 -22.02
N PRO A 49 -53.34 -17.86 -20.73
CA PRO A 49 -52.05 -18.24 -20.19
C PRO A 49 -51.80 -19.75 -20.37
N GLY A 50 -50.58 -20.14 -20.72
CA GLY A 50 -50.18 -21.51 -21.00
C GLY A 50 -50.29 -22.42 -19.77
N ASN A 51 -50.15 -21.88 -18.57
CA ASN A 51 -50.39 -22.59 -17.30
C ASN A 51 -51.86 -23.08 -17.15
N SER A 52 -52.79 -22.49 -17.91
CA SER A 52 -54.22 -22.81 -17.88
C SER A 52 -54.61 -23.83 -18.95
N ARG A 53 -53.67 -24.26 -19.80
CA ARG A 53 -53.93 -25.21 -20.89
C ARG A 53 -54.61 -26.50 -20.42
N VAL A 54 -54.03 -27.17 -19.43
CA VAL A 54 -54.54 -28.45 -18.92
C VAL A 54 -55.95 -28.27 -18.35
N ARG A 55 -56.20 -27.15 -17.67
CA ARG A 55 -57.53 -26.81 -17.16
C ARG A 55 -58.52 -26.59 -18.31
N ILE A 56 -58.14 -25.84 -19.34
CA ILE A 56 -58.99 -25.60 -20.52
C ILE A 56 -59.30 -26.89 -21.26
N GLU A 57 -58.33 -27.79 -21.43
CA GLU A 57 -58.53 -29.11 -22.05
C GLU A 57 -59.53 -29.95 -21.22
N GLN A 58 -59.39 -29.96 -19.89
CA GLN A 58 -60.34 -30.64 -18.99
C GLN A 58 -61.76 -30.08 -19.10
N LEU A 59 -61.90 -28.74 -19.13
CA LEU A 59 -63.20 -28.08 -19.28
C LEU A 59 -63.82 -28.34 -20.65
N ALA A 60 -63.00 -28.40 -21.71
CA ALA A 60 -63.45 -28.72 -23.06
C ALA A 60 -64.03 -30.14 -23.13
N VAL A 61 -63.35 -31.12 -22.52
CA VAL A 61 -63.82 -32.51 -22.45
C VAL A 61 -65.12 -32.62 -21.63
N GLN A 62 -65.20 -31.94 -20.47
CA GLN A 62 -66.38 -31.98 -19.60
C GLN A 62 -67.66 -31.45 -20.26
N GLY A 63 -67.55 -30.44 -21.13
CA GLY A 63 -68.71 -29.90 -21.84
C GLY A 63 -68.87 -30.35 -23.29
N GLY A 64 -68.10 -31.36 -23.72
CA GLY A 64 -68.24 -31.95 -25.06
C GLY A 64 -67.80 -31.03 -26.21
N TRP A 65 -66.93 -30.06 -25.93
CA TRP A 65 -66.39 -29.16 -26.95
C TRP A 65 -65.08 -29.70 -27.54
N ARG A 66 -64.87 -29.50 -28.84
CA ARG A 66 -63.61 -29.86 -29.51
C ARG A 66 -62.59 -28.75 -29.31
N PHE A 67 -61.52 -29.04 -28.56
CA PHE A 67 -60.39 -28.13 -28.36
C PHE A 67 -59.36 -28.27 -29.48
N SER A 68 -58.94 -27.16 -30.09
CA SER A 68 -57.88 -27.10 -31.09
C SER A 68 -56.88 -26.00 -30.72
N LEU A 69 -55.62 -26.37 -30.49
CA LEU A 69 -54.55 -25.41 -30.23
C LEU A 69 -54.11 -24.79 -31.57
N LEU A 70 -54.30 -23.48 -31.74
CA LEU A 70 -53.93 -22.77 -32.96
C LEU A 70 -52.50 -22.26 -32.91
N GLU A 71 -52.11 -21.65 -31.78
CA GLU A 71 -50.79 -21.01 -31.67
C GLU A 71 -50.27 -21.04 -30.24
N ARG A 72 -48.97 -21.22 -30.08
CA ARG A 72 -48.23 -21.04 -28.82
C ARG A 72 -47.19 -19.94 -29.05
N ARG A 73 -47.30 -18.83 -28.32
CA ARG A 73 -46.31 -17.74 -28.33
C ARG A 73 -45.81 -17.49 -26.92
N GLY A 74 -44.50 -17.54 -26.71
CA GLY A 74 -43.91 -17.19 -25.43
C GLY A 74 -42.50 -17.74 -25.23
N PRO A 75 -41.86 -17.38 -24.10
CA PRO A 75 -40.49 -17.77 -23.78
C PRO A 75 -40.34 -19.28 -23.54
N GLY A 76 -41.42 -20.00 -23.27
CA GLY A 76 -41.43 -21.45 -23.01
C GLY A 76 -40.88 -22.28 -24.17
N LEU A 77 -41.11 -21.85 -25.41
CA LEU A 77 -40.53 -22.48 -26.62
C LEU A 77 -39.00 -22.30 -26.71
N LEU A 78 -38.50 -21.14 -26.30
CA LEU A 78 -37.06 -20.86 -26.24
C LEU A 78 -36.40 -21.61 -25.09
N THR A 79 -37.02 -21.63 -23.91
CA THR A 79 -36.50 -22.37 -22.76
C THR A 79 -36.49 -23.88 -23.01
N GLU A 80 -37.48 -24.43 -23.70
CA GLU A 80 -37.47 -25.85 -24.13
C GLU A 80 -36.33 -26.15 -25.10
N ARG A 81 -36.05 -25.24 -26.04
CA ARG A 81 -34.92 -25.38 -26.99
C ARG A 81 -33.56 -25.30 -26.31
N ILE A 82 -33.41 -24.43 -25.32
CA ILE A 82 -32.17 -24.28 -24.54
C ILE A 82 -32.00 -25.46 -23.58
N ALA A 83 -33.07 -25.89 -22.89
CA ALA A 83 -33.06 -27.04 -21.99
C ALA A 83 -32.78 -28.37 -22.71
N ALA A 84 -33.19 -28.50 -23.97
CA ALA A 84 -32.86 -29.65 -24.80
C ALA A 84 -31.38 -29.73 -25.21
N ARG A 85 -30.59 -28.65 -24.97
CA ARG A 85 -29.18 -28.57 -25.33
C ARG A 85 -28.32 -28.38 -24.06
N PRO A 86 -27.95 -29.46 -23.36
CA PRO A 86 -27.19 -29.37 -22.12
C PRO A 86 -25.85 -28.64 -22.30
N GLY A 87 -25.23 -28.71 -23.48
CA GLY A 87 -23.99 -27.98 -23.78
C GLY A 87 -24.13 -26.45 -23.74
N LEU A 88 -25.29 -25.89 -24.11
CA LEU A 88 -25.52 -24.44 -24.01
C LEU A 88 -25.66 -23.99 -22.55
N ILE A 89 -26.36 -24.79 -21.74
CA ILE A 89 -26.49 -24.52 -20.31
C ILE A 89 -25.14 -24.64 -19.62
N ALA A 90 -24.38 -25.71 -19.90
CA ALA A 90 -23.05 -25.91 -19.36
C ALA A 90 -22.08 -24.80 -19.78
N GLY A 91 -22.09 -24.39 -21.05
CA GLY A 91 -21.27 -23.28 -21.54
C GLY A 91 -21.65 -21.93 -20.92
N GLY A 92 -22.95 -21.66 -20.76
CA GLY A 92 -23.43 -20.45 -20.09
C GLY A 92 -23.05 -20.41 -18.60
N ALA A 93 -23.18 -21.54 -17.90
CA ALA A 93 -22.73 -21.66 -16.51
C ALA A 93 -21.21 -21.47 -16.40
N LEU A 94 -20.43 -22.12 -17.28
CA LEU A 94 -18.97 -21.97 -17.32
C LEU A 94 -18.58 -20.51 -17.62
N PHE A 95 -19.26 -19.84 -18.54
CA PHE A 95 -19.03 -18.43 -18.85
C PHE A 95 -19.26 -17.53 -17.63
N LEU A 96 -20.34 -17.74 -16.88
CA LEU A 96 -20.61 -16.98 -15.65
C LEU A 96 -19.55 -17.24 -14.57
N VAL A 97 -19.10 -18.49 -14.42
CA VAL A 97 -18.02 -18.83 -13.49
C VAL A 97 -16.71 -18.15 -13.89
N LEU A 98 -16.37 -18.18 -15.19
CA LEU A 98 -15.18 -17.50 -15.70
C LEU A 98 -15.28 -15.99 -15.49
N LEU A 99 -16.43 -15.37 -15.77
CA LEU A 99 -16.63 -13.93 -15.56
C LEU A 99 -16.42 -13.54 -14.09
N GLN A 100 -16.95 -14.32 -13.16
CA GLN A 100 -16.76 -14.10 -11.73
C GLN A 100 -15.29 -14.27 -11.29
N CYS A 101 -14.61 -15.31 -11.80
CA CYS A 101 -13.21 -15.56 -11.47
C CYS A 101 -12.28 -14.48 -12.04
N PHE A 102 -12.47 -14.08 -13.31
CA PHE A 102 -11.64 -13.08 -14.00
C PHE A 102 -11.95 -11.64 -13.60
N GLY A 103 -13.16 -11.35 -13.10
CA GLY A 103 -13.53 -10.03 -12.60
C GLY A 103 -12.86 -9.64 -11.27
N GLN A 104 -12.41 -10.62 -10.48
CA GLN A 104 -11.71 -10.41 -9.21
C GLN A 104 -10.18 -10.39 -9.34
N LEU A 105 -9.67 -10.67 -10.53
CA LEU A 105 -8.23 -10.71 -10.80
C LEU A 105 -7.72 -9.31 -11.12
N LEU A 106 -6.52 -9.00 -10.64
CA LEU A 106 -5.82 -7.78 -11.02
C LEU A 106 -5.14 -7.99 -12.38
N TRP A 107 -5.46 -7.15 -13.35
CA TRP A 107 -4.91 -7.20 -14.71
C TRP A 107 -3.83 -6.16 -14.93
N THR A 108 -4.00 -4.97 -14.33
CA THR A 108 -3.07 -3.87 -14.49
C THR A 108 -3.16 -2.95 -13.28
N ILE A 109 -2.02 -2.36 -12.94
CA ILE A 109 -1.93 -1.29 -11.95
C ILE A 109 -1.66 0.00 -12.70
N ASP A 110 -2.53 0.98 -12.52
CA ASP A 110 -2.37 2.32 -13.07
C ASP A 110 -1.85 3.23 -11.97
N PHE A 111 -0.61 3.71 -12.15
CA PHE A 111 0.07 4.61 -11.21
C PHE A 111 -0.25 6.10 -11.48
N GLY A 112 -1.09 6.40 -12.46
CA GLY A 112 -1.51 7.76 -12.78
C GLY A 112 -0.32 8.65 -13.13
N GLY A 113 -0.19 9.77 -12.41
CA GLY A 113 0.84 10.78 -12.61
C GLY A 113 2.14 10.58 -11.81
N LEU A 114 2.33 9.43 -11.15
CA LEU A 114 3.55 9.16 -10.38
C LEU A 114 4.78 9.06 -11.29
N GLY A 115 5.92 9.58 -10.81
CA GLY A 115 7.20 9.39 -11.50
C GLY A 115 7.62 7.91 -11.53
N GLU A 116 8.46 7.52 -12.49
CA GLU A 116 8.87 6.12 -12.68
C GLU A 116 9.47 5.48 -11.41
N GLU A 117 10.30 6.23 -10.67
CA GLU A 117 10.91 5.73 -9.44
C GLU A 117 9.87 5.53 -8.31
N GLN A 118 8.93 6.46 -8.16
CA GLN A 118 7.87 6.39 -7.15
C GLN A 118 6.91 5.23 -7.47
N ALA A 119 6.56 5.07 -8.75
CA ALA A 119 5.75 3.95 -9.22
C ALA A 119 6.44 2.61 -8.96
N TYR A 120 7.75 2.49 -9.21
CA TYR A 120 8.53 1.29 -8.90
C TYR A 120 8.53 0.97 -7.41
N ARG A 121 8.82 1.96 -6.55
CA ARG A 121 8.83 1.77 -5.08
C ARG A 121 7.46 1.33 -4.57
N LEU A 122 6.39 1.99 -5.01
CA LEU A 122 5.03 1.65 -4.62
C LEU A 122 4.65 0.25 -5.11
N ARG A 123 5.02 -0.12 -6.33
CA ARG A 123 4.78 -1.45 -6.88
C ARG A 123 5.42 -2.54 -6.03
N THR A 124 6.67 -2.35 -5.62
CA THR A 124 7.38 -3.29 -4.74
C THR A 124 6.72 -3.38 -3.36
N LEU A 125 6.26 -2.26 -2.82
CA LEU A 125 5.48 -2.23 -1.58
C LEU A 125 4.18 -3.03 -1.72
N LEU A 126 3.37 -2.73 -2.74
CA LEU A 126 2.10 -3.42 -3.01
C LEU A 126 2.29 -4.93 -3.17
N ALA A 127 3.35 -5.34 -3.86
CA ALA A 127 3.66 -6.76 -4.03
C ALA A 127 4.02 -7.46 -2.70
N GLY A 128 4.64 -6.75 -1.76
CA GLY A 128 4.88 -7.25 -0.40
C GLY A 128 3.59 -7.57 0.37
N TYR A 129 2.49 -6.90 0.04
CA TYR A 129 1.15 -7.17 0.58
C TYR A 129 0.33 -8.14 -0.29
N GLY A 130 0.95 -8.75 -1.32
CA GLY A 130 0.28 -9.69 -2.21
C GLY A 130 -0.57 -9.04 -3.31
N ILE A 131 -0.37 -7.74 -3.58
CA ILE A 131 -1.02 -7.02 -4.68
C ILE A 131 -0.05 -6.94 -5.87
N TYR A 132 -0.31 -7.75 -6.88
CA TYR A 132 0.44 -7.80 -8.14
C TYR A 132 -0.48 -8.30 -9.26
N GLU A 133 -0.10 -8.13 -10.53
CA GLU A 133 -0.92 -8.58 -11.66
C GLU A 133 -1.12 -10.11 -11.64
N GLY A 134 -2.38 -10.52 -11.65
CA GLY A 134 -2.82 -11.90 -11.45
C GLY A 134 -3.28 -12.20 -10.02
N ALA A 135 -2.99 -11.35 -9.02
CA ALA A 135 -3.52 -11.55 -7.68
C ALA A 135 -5.04 -11.38 -7.63
N ARG A 136 -5.70 -12.14 -6.76
CA ARG A 136 -7.14 -11.95 -6.47
C ARG A 136 -7.29 -10.82 -5.47
N MET A 137 -8.14 -9.86 -5.80
CA MET A 137 -8.38 -8.71 -4.93
C MET A 137 -9.39 -9.07 -3.85
N GLU A 138 -8.94 -8.96 -2.60
CA GLU A 138 -9.78 -9.02 -1.41
C GLU A 138 -9.76 -7.65 -0.73
N GLU A 139 -10.91 -7.24 -0.19
CA GLU A 139 -11.08 -5.92 0.44
C GLU A 139 -10.09 -5.70 1.60
N LYS A 140 -9.83 -6.75 2.39
CA LYS A 140 -8.85 -6.73 3.50
C LYS A 140 -7.43 -6.46 3.04
N THR A 141 -7.04 -7.02 1.89
CA THR A 141 -5.70 -6.84 1.31
C THR A 141 -5.52 -5.41 0.79
N LEU A 142 -6.59 -4.82 0.25
CA LEU A 142 -6.58 -3.43 -0.21
C LEU A 142 -6.45 -2.45 0.97
N GLU A 143 -7.18 -2.70 2.06
CA GLU A 143 -7.09 -1.88 3.27
C GLU A 143 -5.70 -1.93 3.91
N SER A 144 -5.11 -3.13 4.04
CA SER A 144 -3.77 -3.29 4.63
C SER A 144 -2.69 -2.62 3.77
N ALA A 145 -2.75 -2.78 2.45
CA ALA A 145 -1.84 -2.11 1.53
C ALA A 145 -2.00 -0.59 1.55
N ARG A 146 -3.24 -0.07 1.68
CA ARG A 146 -3.50 1.37 1.81
C ARG A 146 -2.89 1.94 3.09
N GLN A 147 -3.08 1.25 4.21
CA GLN A 147 -2.49 1.67 5.50
C GLN A 147 -0.97 1.67 5.45
N ALA A 148 -0.37 0.63 4.85
CA ALA A 148 1.07 0.54 4.69
C ALA A 148 1.64 1.65 3.79
N ALA A 149 0.96 1.97 2.70
CA ALA A 149 1.38 3.05 1.82
C ALA A 149 1.28 4.43 2.49
N LEU A 150 0.28 4.64 3.36
CA LEU A 150 0.16 5.86 4.17
C LEU A 150 1.27 6.00 5.22
N GLN A 151 1.80 4.88 5.74
CA GLN A 151 2.94 4.91 6.67
C GLN A 151 4.25 5.35 5.99
N GLN A 152 4.35 5.26 4.66
CA GLN A 152 5.46 5.83 3.90
C GLN A 152 5.24 7.31 3.60
N SER A 153 5.07 8.10 4.67
CA SER A 153 4.75 9.52 4.65
C SER A 153 5.78 10.39 3.93
N ASP A 154 6.99 9.87 3.72
CA ASP A 154 8.08 10.58 3.04
C ASP A 154 7.89 10.60 1.51
N LEU A 155 7.06 9.71 0.97
CA LEU A 155 6.84 9.56 -0.48
C LEU A 155 5.47 10.08 -0.92
N PHE A 156 4.46 10.00 -0.07
CA PHE A 156 3.06 10.29 -0.45
C PHE A 156 2.37 11.11 0.66
N GLY A 157 1.83 12.28 0.32
CA GLY A 157 1.05 13.08 1.27
C GLY A 157 -0.36 12.52 1.48
N TRP A 158 -0.91 11.94 0.42
CA TRP A 158 -2.16 11.18 0.43
C TRP A 158 -2.11 10.12 -0.67
N ILE A 159 -2.67 8.93 -0.40
CA ILE A 159 -2.78 7.85 -1.38
C ILE A 159 -4.14 7.16 -1.27
N THR A 160 -4.77 6.93 -2.42
CA THR A 160 -5.97 6.09 -2.54
C THR A 160 -5.74 4.98 -3.54
N LEU A 161 -6.21 3.79 -3.18
CA LEU A 161 -6.14 2.59 -4.00
C LEU A 161 -7.58 2.18 -4.34
N ASN A 162 -7.97 2.30 -5.61
CA ASN A 162 -9.32 1.99 -6.08
C ASN A 162 -9.28 0.83 -7.07
N PHE A 163 -9.94 -0.29 -6.74
CA PHE A 163 -10.04 -1.43 -7.64
C PHE A 163 -11.35 -1.39 -8.44
N ALA A 164 -11.26 -1.31 -9.77
CA ALA A 164 -12.42 -1.32 -10.65
C ALA A 164 -12.16 -2.18 -11.90
N GLY A 165 -13.00 -3.20 -12.11
CA GLY A 165 -13.02 -3.99 -13.35
C GLY A 165 -11.70 -4.69 -13.70
N GLY A 166 -10.89 -5.06 -12.71
CA GLY A 166 -9.58 -5.65 -12.93
C GLY A 166 -8.41 -4.67 -13.02
N CYS A 167 -8.67 -3.36 -12.91
CA CYS A 167 -7.64 -2.33 -12.84
C CYS A 167 -7.55 -1.77 -11.42
N LEU A 168 -6.32 -1.64 -10.90
CA LEU A 168 -6.07 -0.92 -9.64
C LEU A 168 -5.59 0.49 -9.99
N PHE A 169 -6.42 1.49 -9.69
CA PHE A 169 -6.09 2.90 -9.84
C PHE A 169 -5.44 3.41 -8.57
N VAL A 170 -4.22 3.91 -8.71
CA VAL A 170 -3.48 4.60 -7.65
C VAL A 170 -3.58 6.09 -7.92
N GLU A 171 -4.21 6.81 -7.00
CA GLU A 171 -4.19 8.26 -7.00
C GLU A 171 -3.36 8.72 -5.79
N SER A 172 -2.39 9.58 -6.03
CA SER A 172 -1.56 10.15 -4.98
C SER A 172 -1.36 11.64 -5.16
N THR A 173 -1.22 12.33 -4.03
CA THR A 173 -0.79 13.74 -3.99
C THR A 173 0.55 13.83 -3.27
N GLU A 174 1.46 14.64 -3.80
CA GLU A 174 2.76 14.89 -3.19
C GLU A 174 2.61 15.44 -1.77
N ALA A 175 3.47 14.99 -0.86
CA ALA A 175 3.51 15.51 0.50
C ALA A 175 4.03 16.96 0.48
N ARG A 176 3.20 17.90 0.96
CA ARG A 176 3.66 19.25 1.26
C ARG A 176 3.91 19.35 2.76
N TYR A 177 5.17 19.42 3.15
CA TYR A 177 5.55 19.72 4.52
C TYR A 177 5.18 21.16 4.81
N GLN A 178 4.15 21.36 5.62
CA GLN A 178 3.86 22.65 6.21
C GLN A 178 4.49 22.65 7.59
N GLU A 179 5.51 23.47 7.79
CA GLU A 179 6.12 23.68 9.10
C GLU A 179 5.10 24.37 10.01
N LEU A 180 4.25 23.58 10.66
CA LEU A 180 3.52 24.04 11.83
C LEU A 180 4.58 24.31 12.90
N ARG A 181 4.89 25.59 13.10
CA ARG A 181 5.82 26.05 14.14
C ARG A 181 5.24 25.59 15.48
N ALA A 182 5.84 24.54 16.04
CA ALA A 182 5.44 24.01 17.33
C ALA A 182 5.56 25.11 18.39
N GLU A 183 4.63 25.16 19.33
CA GLU A 183 4.73 26.07 20.48
C GLU A 183 6.03 25.76 21.23
N VAL A 184 6.87 26.79 21.43
CA VAL A 184 8.14 26.64 22.13
C VAL A 184 7.84 26.31 23.60
N PRO A 185 8.31 25.16 24.12
CA PRO A 185 8.07 24.78 25.51
C PRO A 185 8.69 25.81 26.46
N LEU A 186 8.09 25.98 27.64
CA LEU A 186 8.59 26.87 28.72
C LEU A 186 9.85 26.31 29.40
N GLN A 187 10.92 26.09 28.64
CA GLN A 187 12.20 25.54 29.09
C GLN A 187 13.31 26.56 28.79
N ALA A 188 14.36 26.54 29.62
CA ALA A 188 15.56 27.34 29.43
C ALA A 188 16.60 26.54 28.62
N LEU A 189 17.51 27.23 27.94
CA LEU A 189 18.64 26.62 27.23
C LEU A 189 19.90 26.70 28.10
N TYR A 190 20.59 25.58 28.21
CA TYR A 190 21.84 25.42 28.94
C TYR A 190 22.99 25.03 28.01
N ALA A 191 24.23 25.30 28.43
CA ALA A 191 25.44 24.92 27.71
C ALA A 191 25.70 23.41 27.83
N ARG A 192 25.72 22.70 26.71
CA ARG A 192 26.11 21.28 26.66
C ARG A 192 27.58 21.06 27.03
N GLU A 193 28.45 21.98 26.64
CA GLU A 193 29.90 21.93 26.83
C GLU A 193 30.43 23.31 27.25
N ALA A 194 31.60 23.34 27.87
CA ALA A 194 32.29 24.58 28.17
C ALA A 194 32.94 25.16 26.90
N GLY A 195 32.92 26.48 26.74
CA GLY A 195 33.45 27.14 25.55
C GLY A 195 33.31 28.65 25.56
N GLU A 196 33.87 29.29 24.53
CA GLU A 196 33.74 30.72 24.30
C GLU A 196 32.57 30.99 23.34
N ILE A 197 31.59 31.81 23.73
CA ILE A 197 30.45 32.13 22.87
C ILE A 197 30.92 32.97 21.68
N THR A 198 30.81 32.46 20.45
CA THR A 198 31.19 33.19 19.24
C THR A 198 30.01 33.97 18.68
N ALA A 199 28.82 33.36 18.67
CA ALA A 199 27.60 33.96 18.17
C ALA A 199 26.38 33.47 18.96
N MET A 200 25.35 34.29 19.03
CA MET A 200 24.07 33.90 19.63
C MET A 200 22.92 34.47 18.82
N ASN A 201 21.90 33.64 18.59
CA ASN A 201 20.67 34.03 17.94
C ASN A 201 19.48 33.47 18.74
N ALA A 202 18.97 34.25 19.68
CA ALA A 202 17.80 33.87 20.49
C ALA A 202 16.52 34.31 19.77
N GLU A 203 15.75 33.35 19.26
CA GLU A 203 14.45 33.59 18.63
C GLU A 203 13.36 33.88 19.67
N SER A 204 13.43 33.22 20.83
CA SER A 204 12.53 33.44 21.95
C SER A 204 13.23 33.21 23.30
N GLY A 205 12.76 33.86 24.36
CA GLY A 205 13.36 33.79 25.70
C GLY A 205 14.37 34.90 25.97
N PHE A 206 15.04 34.83 27.11
CA PHE A 206 15.89 35.90 27.62
C PHE A 206 17.37 35.50 27.62
N ALA A 207 18.16 36.15 26.76
CA ALA A 207 19.61 35.96 26.69
C ALA A 207 20.31 36.22 28.04
N ALA A 208 20.98 35.20 28.59
CA ALA A 208 21.75 35.28 29.83
C ALA A 208 23.26 35.49 29.60
N VAL A 209 23.75 35.18 28.40
CA VAL A 209 25.16 35.30 28.00
C VAL A 209 25.35 36.28 26.84
N ARG A 210 26.60 36.62 26.52
CA ARG A 210 26.95 37.49 25.39
C ARG A 210 28.09 36.89 24.55
N PRO A 211 28.21 37.23 23.25
CA PRO A 211 29.37 36.88 22.45
C PRO A 211 30.68 37.38 23.09
N GLY A 212 31.71 36.54 23.09
CA GLY A 212 33.00 36.74 23.76
C GLY A 212 33.05 36.27 25.22
N GLN A 213 31.95 35.78 25.78
CA GLN A 213 31.92 35.25 27.15
C GLN A 213 32.34 33.77 27.18
N MET A 214 33.16 33.41 28.17
CA MET A 214 33.43 32.00 28.50
C MET A 214 32.28 31.43 29.33
N VAL A 215 31.77 30.27 28.94
CA VAL A 215 30.70 29.55 29.65
C VAL A 215 31.18 28.19 30.12
N GLU A 216 30.69 27.75 31.27
CA GLU A 216 30.90 26.40 31.79
C GLU A 216 29.81 25.44 31.31
N GLN A 217 30.12 24.15 31.28
CA GLN A 217 29.13 23.11 31.01
C GLN A 217 27.99 23.19 32.03
N GLY A 218 26.75 23.19 31.53
CA GLY A 218 25.52 23.31 32.32
C GLY A 218 25.13 24.75 32.68
N GLN A 219 25.89 25.76 32.26
CA GLN A 219 25.53 27.16 32.49
C GLN A 219 24.30 27.56 31.66
N MET A 220 23.41 28.37 32.24
CA MET A 220 22.23 28.88 31.53
C MET A 220 22.65 29.89 30.45
N LEU A 221 22.22 29.65 29.22
CA LEU A 221 22.48 30.49 28.04
C LEU A 221 21.29 31.40 27.72
N VAL A 222 20.08 30.84 27.73
CA VAL A 222 18.83 31.57 27.49
C VAL A 222 17.80 31.15 28.55
N GLY A 223 17.35 32.09 29.37
CA GLY A 223 16.36 31.86 30.43
C GLY A 223 14.93 31.95 29.90
N SER A 224 14.02 31.22 30.55
CA SER A 224 12.59 31.24 30.24
C SER A 224 11.75 32.20 31.12
N VAL A 225 12.40 32.81 32.13
CA VAL A 225 11.75 33.71 33.09
C VAL A 225 12.58 34.98 33.24
N ARG A 226 11.93 36.14 33.15
CA ARG A 226 12.52 37.43 33.49
C ARG A 226 11.51 38.29 34.26
N PRO A 227 11.92 38.99 35.32
CA PRO A 227 11.05 39.97 35.96
C PRO A 227 10.79 41.15 35.03
N ASP A 228 9.54 41.57 34.92
CA ASP A 228 9.13 42.82 34.27
C ASP A 228 9.56 44.05 35.10
N HIS A 229 9.35 45.26 34.59
CA HIS A 229 9.63 46.51 35.28
C HIS A 229 8.92 46.62 36.64
N ASP A 230 7.74 46.02 36.77
CA ASP A 230 6.93 45.98 37.98
C ASP A 230 7.27 44.79 38.91
N GLY A 231 8.22 43.93 38.52
CA GLY A 231 8.69 42.79 39.31
C GLY A 231 7.94 41.47 39.09
N ASP A 232 6.89 41.46 38.27
CA ASP A 232 6.14 40.25 37.93
C ASP A 232 6.92 39.36 36.95
N PRO A 233 6.90 38.02 37.11
CA PRO A 233 7.64 37.11 36.23
C PRO A 233 6.95 36.96 34.87
N VAL A 234 7.67 37.31 33.80
CA VAL A 234 7.26 37.04 32.41
C VAL A 234 7.84 35.71 31.98
N TYR A 235 6.96 34.79 31.58
CA TYR A 235 7.32 33.47 31.09
C TYR A 235 7.34 33.46 29.57
N GLN A 236 8.47 33.09 28.99
CA GLN A 236 8.63 32.92 27.55
C GLN A 236 9.53 31.71 27.29
N GLY A 237 9.10 30.75 26.48
CA GLY A 237 9.92 29.58 26.13
C GLY A 237 11.21 30.01 25.45
N ALA A 238 12.34 29.41 25.82
CA ALA A 238 13.62 29.71 25.20
C ALA A 238 13.81 28.89 23.92
N SER A 239 14.07 29.57 22.80
CA SER A 239 14.50 28.95 21.55
C SER A 239 15.53 29.82 20.85
N GLY A 240 16.48 29.18 20.17
CA GLY A 240 17.57 29.86 19.51
C GLY A 240 18.82 29.00 19.45
N GLU A 241 19.79 29.49 18.70
CA GLU A 241 21.07 28.85 18.46
C GLU A 241 22.16 29.62 19.21
N VAL A 242 23.04 28.91 19.92
CA VAL A 242 24.16 29.52 20.65
C VAL A 242 25.45 28.83 20.25
N VAL A 243 26.15 29.43 19.30
CA VAL A 243 27.39 28.90 18.75
C VAL A 243 28.56 29.25 19.68
N ALA A 244 29.22 28.23 20.20
CA ALA A 244 30.41 28.37 21.02
C ALA A 244 31.61 27.66 20.39
N ARG A 245 32.79 28.24 20.62
CA ARG A 245 34.07 27.62 20.33
C ARG A 245 34.44 26.67 21.47
N VAL A 246 34.48 25.37 21.17
CA VAL A 246 34.73 24.27 22.11
C VAL A 246 36.02 23.56 21.72
N GLU A 247 36.73 23.04 22.73
CA GLU A 247 37.89 22.16 22.55
C GLU A 247 37.58 20.79 23.16
N LYS A 248 37.56 19.73 22.33
CA LYS A 248 37.24 18.37 22.78
C LYS A 248 38.11 17.32 22.08
N SER A 249 38.49 16.28 22.81
CA SER A 249 39.34 15.21 22.30
C SER A 249 38.57 13.91 22.10
N TYR A 250 38.74 13.28 20.93
CA TYR A 250 38.15 11.99 20.59
C TYR A 250 39.25 10.97 20.33
N THR A 251 39.07 9.76 20.86
CA THR A 251 40.02 8.65 20.66
C THR A 251 39.32 7.49 19.97
N SER A 252 39.93 6.99 18.90
CA SER A 252 39.45 5.82 18.16
C SER A 252 40.60 4.87 17.85
N PHE A 253 40.30 3.57 17.87
CA PHE A 253 41.24 2.51 17.56
C PHE A 253 40.81 1.78 16.29
N GLN A 254 41.74 1.65 15.33
CA GLN A 254 41.50 0.92 14.10
C GLN A 254 42.45 -0.29 14.00
N PRO A 255 41.94 -1.54 13.99
CA PRO A 255 42.76 -2.73 13.83
C PRO A 255 43.33 -2.83 12.40
N PHE A 256 44.52 -3.41 12.26
CA PHE A 256 45.13 -3.71 10.96
C PHE A 256 44.41 -4.81 10.21
N ARG A 257 43.73 -5.71 10.93
CA ARG A 257 42.93 -6.78 10.35
C ARG A 257 41.49 -6.62 10.82
N GLN A 258 40.61 -6.29 9.90
CA GLN A 258 39.19 -6.17 10.18
C GLN A 258 38.42 -7.19 9.34
N GLU A 259 37.63 -8.02 10.00
CA GLU A 259 36.65 -8.88 9.32
C GLU A 259 35.45 -8.01 8.93
N THR A 260 35.21 -7.87 7.63
CA THR A 260 34.07 -7.10 7.10
C THR A 260 33.29 -7.97 6.12
N GLU A 261 31.97 -7.87 6.19
CA GLU A 261 31.08 -8.48 5.21
C GLU A 261 31.03 -7.59 3.97
N ILE A 262 31.60 -8.08 2.86
CA ILE A 262 31.57 -7.38 1.58
C ILE A 262 30.79 -8.20 0.54
N LEU A 263 30.20 -7.51 -0.43
CA LEU A 263 29.58 -8.15 -1.58
C LEU A 263 30.65 -8.91 -2.37
N THR A 264 30.38 -10.19 -2.67
CA THR A 264 31.30 -11.06 -3.40
C THR A 264 31.48 -10.68 -4.87
N GLY A 265 30.57 -9.85 -5.40
CA GLY A 265 30.48 -9.50 -6.83
C GLY A 265 29.70 -10.54 -7.66
N ALA A 266 29.34 -11.68 -7.08
CA ALA A 266 28.42 -12.61 -7.71
C ALA A 266 26.99 -12.04 -7.65
N CYS A 267 26.22 -12.32 -8.70
CA CYS A 267 24.79 -12.02 -8.75
C CYS A 267 24.08 -13.28 -9.23
N ALA A 268 23.14 -13.76 -8.43
CA ALA A 268 22.21 -14.81 -8.84
C ALA A 268 20.84 -14.17 -9.02
N THR A 269 20.23 -14.34 -10.19
CA THR A 269 18.88 -13.87 -10.48
C THR A 269 17.98 -15.06 -10.69
N GLN A 270 16.87 -15.09 -9.96
CA GLN A 270 15.82 -16.08 -10.10
C GLN A 270 14.59 -15.43 -10.72
N GLU A 271 14.02 -16.10 -11.71
CA GLU A 271 12.80 -15.67 -12.39
C GLU A 271 11.66 -16.63 -12.06
N GLU A 272 10.53 -16.09 -11.63
CA GLU A 272 9.33 -16.87 -11.31
C GLU A 272 8.12 -16.23 -11.98
N LEU A 273 7.50 -16.96 -12.91
CA LEU A 273 6.30 -16.51 -13.61
C LEU A 273 5.06 -16.78 -12.74
N TYR A 274 4.29 -15.75 -12.45
CA TYR A 274 3.00 -15.87 -11.80
C TYR A 274 1.88 -15.73 -12.83
N VAL A 275 0.96 -16.70 -12.85
CA VAL A 275 -0.23 -16.70 -13.72
C VAL A 275 -1.46 -16.88 -12.85
N LEU A 276 -2.42 -15.94 -12.93
CA LEU A 276 -3.64 -15.95 -12.11
C LEU A 276 -3.34 -16.06 -10.60
N GLY A 277 -2.25 -15.43 -10.15
CA GLY A 277 -1.88 -15.36 -8.74
C GLY A 277 -1.20 -16.62 -8.22
N ARG A 278 -0.80 -17.53 -9.12
CA ARG A 278 -0.08 -18.76 -8.77
C ARG A 278 1.27 -18.81 -9.48
N PRO A 279 2.35 -19.19 -8.77
CA PRO A 279 3.64 -19.39 -9.42
C PRO A 279 3.56 -20.59 -10.37
N LEU A 280 4.13 -20.43 -11.56
CA LEU A 280 4.23 -21.42 -12.61
C LEU A 280 5.68 -21.90 -12.68
N GLY A 281 5.93 -23.11 -12.19
CA GLY A 281 7.27 -23.71 -12.15
C GLY A 281 7.68 -24.14 -10.75
N ASN A 282 8.77 -24.89 -10.67
CA ASN A 282 9.45 -25.12 -9.40
C ASN A 282 10.38 -23.95 -9.22
N GLY A 283 10.15 -23.13 -8.17
CA GLY A 283 11.04 -22.03 -7.81
C GLY A 283 12.51 -22.47 -7.95
N GLY A 284 13.32 -21.62 -8.56
CA GLY A 284 14.75 -21.85 -8.73
C GLY A 284 15.44 -22.19 -7.40
N PRO A 285 16.70 -22.64 -7.46
CA PRO A 285 17.45 -22.99 -6.25
C PRO A 285 17.40 -21.83 -5.25
N ALA A 286 17.07 -22.16 -4.00
CA ALA A 286 16.91 -21.16 -2.95
C ALA A 286 18.16 -20.28 -2.87
N LEU A 287 17.96 -18.97 -3.01
CA LEU A 287 19.03 -17.98 -2.92
C LEU A 287 19.60 -17.95 -1.50
N GLU A 288 20.92 -17.80 -1.38
CA GLU A 288 21.63 -17.85 -0.11
C GLU A 288 21.07 -16.84 0.91
N THR A 289 21.03 -17.23 2.20
CA THR A 289 20.47 -16.41 3.28
C THR A 289 21.33 -15.18 3.58
N ALA A 290 22.64 -15.24 3.35
CA ALA A 290 23.59 -14.14 3.56
C ALA A 290 23.74 -13.23 2.33
N ALA A 291 22.64 -13.00 1.59
CA ALA A 291 22.64 -12.18 0.39
C ALA A 291 21.73 -10.96 0.56
N GLU A 292 22.19 -9.82 0.04
CA GLU A 292 21.33 -8.66 -0.16
C GLU A 292 20.39 -8.96 -1.34
N ARG A 293 19.10 -8.65 -1.19
CA ARG A 293 18.06 -9.07 -2.14
C ARG A 293 17.26 -7.89 -2.63
N ILE A 294 17.05 -7.86 -3.94
CA ILE A 294 16.11 -6.93 -4.58
C ILE A 294 15.08 -7.77 -5.31
N VAL A 295 13.81 -7.52 -5.03
CA VAL A 295 12.68 -8.15 -5.70
C VAL A 295 12.01 -7.11 -6.58
N SER A 296 11.84 -7.42 -7.85
CA SER A 296 11.05 -6.63 -8.79
C SER A 296 9.96 -7.48 -9.43
N TRP A 297 8.88 -6.82 -9.82
CA TRP A 297 7.69 -7.45 -10.38
C TRP A 297 7.36 -6.77 -11.71
N GLU A 298 7.36 -7.51 -12.81
CA GLU A 298 7.07 -6.95 -14.13
C GLU A 298 5.77 -7.53 -14.69
N PRO A 299 4.87 -6.70 -15.24
CA PRO A 299 3.59 -7.20 -15.77
C PRO A 299 3.81 -7.87 -17.12
N VAL A 300 3.17 -9.02 -17.34
CA VAL A 300 3.19 -9.67 -18.65
C VAL A 300 2.18 -9.00 -19.57
N ARG A 301 2.66 -8.51 -20.72
CA ARG A 301 1.83 -7.86 -21.74
C ARG A 301 1.91 -8.59 -23.06
N LEU A 302 0.76 -8.82 -23.69
CA LEU A 302 0.67 -9.33 -25.06
C LEU A 302 0.26 -8.18 -25.99
N GLY A 303 1.25 -7.46 -26.52
CA GLY A 303 1.02 -6.24 -27.29
C GLY A 303 0.40 -5.14 -26.43
N ARG A 304 -0.85 -4.77 -26.70
CA ARG A 304 -1.62 -3.76 -25.92
C ARG A 304 -2.48 -4.36 -24.81
N LEU A 305 -2.51 -5.69 -24.69
CA LEU A 305 -3.33 -6.39 -23.70
C LEU A 305 -2.46 -6.72 -22.49
N SER A 306 -2.82 -6.17 -21.33
CA SER A 306 -2.29 -6.63 -20.05
C SER A 306 -2.88 -8.00 -19.74
N LEU A 307 -2.06 -8.94 -19.27
CA LEU A 307 -2.51 -10.26 -18.82
C LEU A 307 -2.53 -10.27 -17.29
N PRO A 308 -3.38 -11.11 -16.65
CA PRO A 308 -3.38 -11.33 -15.21
C PRO A 308 -2.20 -12.25 -14.83
N ALA A 309 -0.99 -11.80 -15.17
CA ALA A 309 0.26 -12.49 -15.00
C ALA A 309 1.41 -11.49 -14.83
N CYS A 310 2.40 -11.85 -14.02
CA CYS A 310 3.60 -11.07 -13.79
C CYS A 310 4.82 -11.98 -13.66
N ILE A 311 6.00 -11.43 -13.91
CA ILE A 311 7.27 -12.12 -13.67
C ILE A 311 7.90 -11.47 -12.43
N ARG A 312 8.22 -12.30 -11.45
CA ARG A 312 9.00 -11.91 -10.27
C ARG A 312 10.47 -12.17 -10.56
N PHE A 313 11.28 -11.12 -10.50
CA PHE A 313 12.73 -11.23 -10.55
C PHE A 313 13.27 -11.02 -9.14
N GLU A 314 13.99 -12.01 -8.62
CA GLU A 314 14.71 -11.91 -7.35
C GLU A 314 16.22 -11.97 -7.64
N SER A 315 16.88 -10.82 -7.52
CA SER A 315 18.33 -10.72 -7.64
C SER A 315 18.95 -10.72 -6.25
N ALA A 316 19.88 -11.64 -6.02
CA ALA A 316 20.62 -11.78 -4.78
C ALA A 316 22.12 -11.58 -5.00
N TRP A 317 22.73 -10.77 -4.13
CA TRP A 317 24.17 -10.56 -4.07
C TRP A 317 24.72 -11.11 -2.76
N PRO A 318 25.46 -12.24 -2.78
CA PRO A 318 25.96 -12.85 -1.56
C PRO A 318 27.06 -12.01 -0.94
N ARG A 319 27.01 -11.89 0.39
CA ARG A 319 28.05 -11.29 1.22
C ARG A 319 28.96 -12.38 1.74
N ALA A 320 30.26 -12.15 1.66
CA ALA A 320 31.26 -13.01 2.28
C ALA A 320 32.08 -12.20 3.27
N ARG A 321 32.39 -12.83 4.39
CA ARG A 321 33.36 -12.29 5.34
C ARG A 321 34.73 -12.33 4.72
N ARG A 322 35.36 -11.18 4.59
CA ARG A 322 36.75 -11.06 4.19
C ARG A 322 37.51 -10.27 5.24
N ILE A 323 38.71 -10.78 5.54
CA ILE A 323 39.67 -10.04 6.35
C ILE A 323 40.31 -9.01 5.44
N ILE A 324 39.96 -7.74 5.66
CA ILE A 324 40.62 -6.62 5.00
C ILE A 324 41.82 -6.27 5.86
N VAL A 325 43.00 -6.28 5.22
CA VAL A 325 44.25 -5.88 5.86
C VAL A 325 44.51 -4.43 5.51
N HIS A 326 44.51 -3.56 6.51
CA HIS A 326 44.82 -2.16 6.37
C HIS A 326 46.33 -1.93 6.58
N SER A 327 46.93 -1.16 5.68
CA SER A 327 48.26 -0.59 5.93
C SER A 327 48.20 0.40 7.10
N ALA A 328 49.35 0.67 7.75
CA ALA A 328 49.41 1.64 8.84
C ALA A 328 48.88 3.02 8.45
N ALA A 329 49.14 3.48 7.23
CA ALA A 329 48.60 4.74 6.73
C ALA A 329 47.07 4.72 6.58
N GLN A 330 46.50 3.61 6.08
CA GLN A 330 45.04 3.43 5.97
C GLN A 330 44.38 3.33 7.34
N ALA A 331 44.96 2.56 8.28
CA ALA A 331 44.44 2.42 9.63
C ALA A 331 44.41 3.77 10.35
N ARG A 332 45.46 4.60 10.20
CA ARG A 332 45.49 5.98 10.70
C ARG A 332 44.40 6.85 10.08
N ALA A 333 44.24 6.81 8.77
CA ALA A 333 43.20 7.59 8.09
C ALA A 333 41.79 7.19 8.54
N LEU A 334 41.52 5.89 8.70
CA LEU A 334 40.25 5.36 9.20
C LEU A 334 39.98 5.73 10.67
N ALA A 335 40.98 5.60 11.55
CA ALA A 335 40.86 6.01 12.95
C ALA A 335 40.55 7.51 13.08
N ARG A 336 41.22 8.36 12.29
CA ARG A 336 40.93 9.80 12.25
C ARG A 336 39.54 10.10 11.71
N ARG A 337 39.12 9.40 10.65
CA ARG A 337 37.74 9.51 10.12
C ARG A 337 36.73 9.15 11.21
N ALA A 338 36.93 8.05 11.93
CA ALA A 338 36.06 7.65 13.03
C ALA A 338 36.00 8.70 14.16
N CYS A 339 37.12 9.35 14.51
CA CYS A 339 37.10 10.48 15.46
C CYS A 339 36.27 11.67 14.95
N ARG A 340 36.31 11.94 13.63
CA ARG A 340 35.50 13.00 13.02
C ARG A 340 34.01 12.61 12.98
N ASP A 341 33.71 11.37 12.64
CA ASP A 341 32.34 10.85 12.65
C ASP A 341 31.75 10.90 14.07
N ALA A 342 32.54 10.64 15.11
CA ALA A 342 32.13 10.81 16.52
C ALA A 342 31.84 12.28 16.88
N LEU A 343 32.68 13.23 16.44
CA LEU A 343 32.42 14.67 16.61
C LEU A 343 31.08 15.05 15.96
N LEU A 344 30.87 14.65 14.70
CA LEU A 344 29.66 15.00 13.94
C LEU A 344 28.40 14.28 14.45
N ALA A 345 28.54 13.13 15.10
CA ALA A 345 27.43 12.46 15.78
C ALA A 345 26.96 13.25 17.02
N GLU A 346 27.88 13.87 17.76
CA GLU A 346 27.55 14.72 18.91
C GLU A 346 27.13 16.14 18.50
N PHE A 347 27.78 16.69 17.47
CA PHE A 347 27.58 18.04 16.95
C PHE A 347 27.48 18.02 15.41
N PRO A 348 26.28 17.78 14.86
CA PRO A 348 26.06 17.69 13.41
C PRO A 348 26.45 18.96 12.62
N ASP A 349 26.43 20.11 13.30
CA ASP A 349 26.70 21.45 12.81
C ASP A 349 28.14 21.93 13.06
N ALA A 350 29.03 21.07 13.58
CA ALA A 350 30.39 21.46 13.97
C ALA A 350 31.26 21.94 12.79
N VAL A 351 31.77 23.17 12.92
CA VAL A 351 32.77 23.77 12.02
C VAL A 351 34.15 23.71 12.68
N VAL A 352 35.02 22.82 12.17
CA VAL A 352 36.37 22.62 12.71
C VAL A 352 37.30 23.77 12.30
N GLU A 353 37.86 24.48 13.28
CA GLU A 353 38.86 25.54 13.09
C GLU A 353 40.29 24.98 13.12
N ALA A 354 40.55 24.05 14.03
CA ALA A 354 41.86 23.42 14.18
C ALA A 354 41.72 21.98 14.68
N GLU A 355 42.66 21.14 14.26
CA GLU A 355 42.76 19.74 14.69
C GLU A 355 44.21 19.39 15.00
N THR A 356 44.44 18.73 16.13
CA THR A 356 45.75 18.19 16.48
C THR A 356 45.65 16.68 16.69
N CYS A 357 46.35 15.93 15.84
CA CYS A 357 46.31 14.46 15.84
C CYS A 357 47.52 13.89 16.57
N ARG A 358 47.27 12.99 17.53
CA ARG A 358 48.29 12.14 18.16
C ARG A 358 48.03 10.69 17.79
N TRP A 359 49.08 9.99 17.39
CA TRP A 359 49.02 8.60 16.94
C TRP A 359 49.77 7.71 17.91
N GLN A 360 49.18 6.58 18.24
CA GLN A 360 49.83 5.54 19.03
C GLN A 360 49.65 4.20 18.30
N THR A 361 50.76 3.60 17.87
CA THR A 361 50.73 2.25 17.31
C THR A 361 50.55 1.26 18.46
N ALA A 362 49.44 0.54 18.46
CA ALA A 362 49.10 -0.44 19.47
C ALA A 362 49.04 -1.81 18.80
N GLY A 363 50.16 -2.54 18.78
CA GLY A 363 50.31 -3.95 18.37
C GLY A 363 49.53 -4.40 17.13
N GLU A 364 48.23 -4.63 17.30
CA GLU A 364 47.29 -5.12 16.29
C GLU A 364 46.54 -4.01 15.52
N GLY A 365 46.86 -2.73 15.76
CA GLY A 365 46.25 -1.59 15.08
C GLY A 365 46.90 -0.23 15.40
N GLU A 366 46.20 0.83 14.99
CA GLU A 366 46.59 2.22 15.25
C GLU A 366 45.50 2.92 16.06
N ALA A 367 45.87 3.51 17.18
CA ALA A 367 45.01 4.42 17.93
C ALA A 367 45.28 5.86 17.51
N CYS A 368 44.22 6.63 17.30
CA CYS A 368 44.26 8.05 17.02
C CYS A 368 43.51 8.81 18.11
N THR A 369 44.18 9.77 18.73
CA THR A 369 43.54 10.78 19.57
C THR A 369 43.60 12.12 18.85
N VAL A 370 42.45 12.66 18.46
CA VAL A 370 42.34 13.97 17.80
C VAL A 370 41.71 14.95 18.77
N THR A 371 42.39 16.07 19.00
CA THR A 371 41.82 17.22 19.71
C THR A 371 41.30 18.20 18.68
N TYR A 372 39.99 18.43 18.67
CA TYR A 372 39.33 19.38 17.79
C TYR A 372 39.04 20.67 18.53
N ARG A 373 39.35 21.78 17.88
CA ARG A 373 38.82 23.11 18.22
C ARG A 373 37.80 23.47 17.14
N PHE A 374 36.53 23.58 17.53
CA PHE A 374 35.43 23.74 16.60
C PHE A 374 34.38 24.71 17.14
N CYS A 375 33.60 25.30 16.24
CA CYS A 375 32.40 26.06 16.58
C CYS A 375 31.16 25.20 16.32
N ALA A 376 30.27 25.08 17.30
CA ALA A 376 28.99 24.38 17.17
C ALA A 376 27.95 25.00 18.12
N ASP A 377 26.67 24.75 17.86
CA ASP A 377 25.59 25.03 18.78
C ASP A 377 25.71 24.15 20.02
N ILE A 378 25.83 24.80 21.17
CA ILE A 378 25.91 24.14 22.47
C ILE A 378 24.62 24.26 23.27
N ALA A 379 23.55 24.85 22.71
CA ALA A 379 22.30 25.04 23.42
C ALA A 379 21.52 23.73 23.57
N THR A 380 21.19 23.35 24.80
CA THR A 380 20.31 22.20 25.09
C THR A 380 19.20 22.55 26.07
N PRO A 381 17.99 22.01 25.88
CA PRO A 381 16.83 22.31 26.74
C PRO A 381 16.92 21.69 28.14
N ALA A 382 17.89 20.82 28.39
CA ALA A 382 18.16 20.23 29.70
C ALA A 382 19.65 20.41 30.08
N PRO A 383 19.95 20.69 31.36
CA PRO A 383 21.32 20.67 31.85
C PRO A 383 21.84 19.21 31.88
N PRO A 384 23.07 18.93 31.39
CA PRO A 384 23.62 17.58 31.32
C PRO A 384 23.72 16.85 32.67
N THR A 385 23.68 17.57 33.79
CA THR A 385 23.69 17.02 35.15
C THR A 385 22.37 16.38 35.61
N ALA A 386 21.25 16.59 34.92
CA ALA A 386 19.95 16.00 35.31
C ALA A 386 19.67 14.62 34.68
N ALA A 387 20.40 14.23 33.63
CA ALA A 387 20.16 12.95 32.94
C ALA A 387 20.63 11.72 33.75
N ASN A 388 21.64 11.87 34.62
CA ASN A 388 22.17 10.75 35.42
C ASN A 388 21.43 10.51 36.75
N ALA A 389 20.37 11.27 37.06
CA ALA A 389 19.59 11.11 38.30
C ALA A 389 18.24 10.41 38.10
N ALA A 390 17.86 10.10 36.85
CA ALA A 390 16.57 9.48 36.52
C ALA A 390 16.63 7.95 36.29
N GLU A 391 17.80 7.32 36.41
CA GLU A 391 18.01 5.88 36.19
C GLU A 391 18.42 5.08 37.45
N ASN A 392 18.14 5.58 38.67
CA ASN A 392 18.26 4.76 39.90
C ASN A 392 16.96 4.70 40.70
#